data_AF-A0AAD3G295-F1
#
_entry.id   AF-A0AAD3G295-F1
#
_cell.length_a   1.000
_cell.length_b   1.000
_cell.length_c   1.000
_cell.angle_alpha   90.00
_cell.angle_beta   90.00
_cell.angle_gamma   90.00
#
_symmetry.space_group_name_H-M   'P 1'
#
loop_
_entity.id
_entity.type
_entity.pdbx_description
1 polymer ?
#
loop_
_entity_poly.entity_id
_entity_poly.type
_entity_poly.pdbx_seq_one_letter_code
_entity_poly.pdbx_strand_id
1 'polypeptide(L)' 'MVLAETAYLRTQVDPATPVSVRNGIDQYNSLSIAQQHAAVQRLGTSLDKLIDDQNAVSEQLKTSCGLN' A
#
# COMPACT_ATOMS: atom_id res chain seq x y z
N MET A 1 2.20 -14.24 -1.14
CA MET A 1 0.73 -14.31 -1.27
C MET A 1 0.15 -12.89 -1.22
N VAL A 2 0.66 -11.94 -2.01
CA VAL A 2 0.28 -10.52 -1.85
C VAL A 2 -1.18 -10.28 -2.22
N LEU A 3 -1.67 -10.88 -3.32
CA LEU A 3 -3.06 -10.66 -3.75
C LEU A 3 -4.10 -11.09 -2.71
N ALA A 4 -3.90 -12.25 -2.06
CA ALA A 4 -4.81 -12.77 -1.04
C ALA A 4 -4.77 -11.94 0.24
N GLU A 5 -3.57 -11.57 0.70
CA GLU A 5 -3.38 -10.69 1.86
C GLU A 5 -4.02 -9.31 1.62
N THR A 6 -3.80 -8.74 0.44
CA THR A 6 -4.36 -7.44 0.04
C THR A 6 -5.89 -7.48 -0.02
N ALA A 7 -6.46 -8.57 -0.56
CA ALA A 7 -7.90 -8.76 -0.61
C ALA A 7 -8.51 -8.86 0.80
N TYR A 8 -7.87 -9.62 1.70
CA TYR A 8 -8.29 -9.72 3.09
C TYR A 8 -8.21 -8.37 3.81
N LEU A 9 -7.12 -7.62 3.69
CA LEU A 9 -6.97 -6.33 4.35
C LEU A 9 -8.06 -5.34 3.94
N ARG A 10 -8.48 -5.34 2.67
CA ARG A 10 -9.60 -4.50 2.20
C ARG A 10 -10.92 -4.82 2.92
N THR A 11 -11.16 -6.06 3.33
CA THR A 11 -12.37 -6.41 4.09
C THR A 11 -12.30 -5.98 5.56
N GLN A 12 -11.12 -5.63 6.05
CA GLN A 12 -10.90 -5.19 7.44
C GLN A 12 -11.00 -3.66 7.60
N VAL A 13 -11.12 -2.91 6.51
CA VAL A 13 -11.24 -1.45 6.54
C VAL A 13 -12.67 -1.07 6.91
N ASP A 14 -12.85 -0.53 8.13
CA ASP A 14 -14.16 -0.11 8.62
C ASP A 14 -14.75 1.02 7.75
N PRO A 15 -16.06 0.99 7.38
CA PRO A 15 -16.70 2.07 6.62
C PRO A 15 -16.60 3.47 7.26
N ALA A 16 -16.49 3.55 8.59
CA ALA A 16 -16.30 4.79 9.35
C ALA A 16 -14.87 5.34 9.28
N THR A 17 -13.92 4.59 8.71
CA THR A 17 -12.55 5.06 8.49
C THR A 17 -12.57 6.36 7.66
N PRO A 18 -11.81 7.40 8.05
CA PRO A 18 -11.71 8.63 7.26
C PRO A 18 -11.34 8.35 5.81
N VAL A 19 -11.96 9.06 4.86
CA VAL A 19 -11.77 8.82 3.42
C VAL A 19 -10.30 8.94 3.02
N SER A 20 -9.57 9.89 3.59
CA SER A 20 -8.13 10.03 3.36
C SER A 20 -7.34 8.79 3.76
N VAL A 21 -7.65 8.20 4.91
CA VAL A 21 -7.00 6.97 5.41
C VAL A 21 -7.37 5.77 4.54
N ARG A 22 -8.66 5.63 4.15
CA ARG A 22 -9.09 4.56 3.22
C ARG A 22 -8.35 4.64 1.89
N ASN A 23 -8.30 5.82 1.29
CA ASN A 23 -7.60 6.03 0.03
C ASN A 23 -6.10 5.72 0.16
N GLY A 24 -5.47 6.08 1.28
CA GLY A 24 -4.07 5.73 1.55
C GLY A 24 -3.85 4.22 1.67
N ILE A 25 -4.75 3.50 2.36
CA ILE A 25 -4.70 2.02 2.45
C ILE A 25 -4.86 1.39 1.06
N ASP A 26 -5.81 1.88 0.25
CA ASP A 26 -6.01 1.38 -1.11
C ASP A 26 -4.81 1.64 -2.02
N GLN A 27 -4.15 2.79 -1.88
CA GLN A 27 -2.93 3.12 -2.60
C GLN A 27 -1.77 2.22 -2.16
N TYR A 28 -1.57 2.04 -0.86
CA TYR A 28 -0.56 1.13 -0.31
C TYR A 28 -0.71 -0.29 -0.87
N ASN A 29 -1.95 -0.79 -0.85
CA ASN A 29 -2.34 -2.10 -1.38
C ASN A 29 -2.07 -2.23 -2.90
N SER A 30 -2.36 -1.20 -3.67
CA SER A 30 -2.10 -1.18 -5.12
C SER A 30 -0.60 -1.21 -5.42
N LEU A 31 0.21 -0.49 -4.63
CA LEU A 31 1.66 -0.51 -4.74
C LEU A 31 2.24 -1.89 -4.37
N SER A 32 1.72 -2.58 -3.35
CA SER A 32 2.15 -3.94 -3.00
C SER A 32 1.99 -4.91 -4.17
N ILE A 33 0.86 -4.84 -4.89
CA ILE A 33 0.62 -5.67 -6.08
C ILE A 33 1.59 -5.31 -7.21
N ALA A 34 1.81 -4.01 -7.44
CA ALA A 34 2.75 -3.54 -8.46
C ALA A 34 4.20 -3.97 -8.17
N GLN A 35 4.64 -3.91 -6.91
CA GLN A 35 5.95 -4.40 -6.47
C GLN A 35 6.08 -5.90 -6.71
N GLN A 36 5.06 -6.70 -6.37
CA GLN A 36 5.09 -8.14 -6.63
C GLN A 36 5.22 -8.43 -8.13
N HIS A 37 4.48 -7.70 -8.97
CA HIS A 37 4.58 -7.82 -10.42
C HIS A 37 5.98 -7.44 -10.93
N ALA A 38 6.53 -6.30 -10.49
CA ALA A 38 7.88 -5.85 -10.86
C ALA A 38 8.96 -6.85 -10.44
N ALA A 39 8.83 -7.45 -9.24
CA ALA A 39 9.75 -8.46 -8.75
C ALA A 39 9.70 -9.75 -9.62
N VAL A 40 8.51 -10.22 -9.97
CA VAL A 40 8.32 -11.39 -10.85
C VAL A 40 8.93 -11.12 -12.24
N GLN A 41 8.76 -9.91 -12.77
CA GLN A 41 9.31 -9.50 -14.06
C GLN A 41 10.79 -9.07 -14.01
N ARG A 42 11.43 -9.13 -12.83
CA ARG A 42 12.83 -8.69 -12.60
C ARG A 42 13.11 -7.23 -13.00
N LEU A 43 12.12 -6.35 -12.79
CA LEU A 43 12.20 -4.92 -13.10
C LEU A 43 12.78 -4.13 -11.92
N GLY A 44 14.08 -4.29 -11.64
CA GLY A 44 14.75 -3.74 -10.44
C GLY A 44 14.51 -2.24 -10.19
N THR A 45 14.82 -1.37 -11.16
CA THR A 45 14.60 0.08 -11.01
C THR A 45 13.14 0.46 -10.81
N SER A 46 12.21 -0.29 -11.42
CA SER A 46 10.78 -0.05 -11.19
C SER A 46 10.36 -0.51 -9.80
N LEU A 47 10.90 -1.62 -9.32
CA LEU A 47 10.68 -2.11 -7.96
C LEU A 47 11.16 -1.10 -6.92
N ASP A 48 12.37 -0.56 -7.08
CA ASP A 48 12.93 0.44 -6.15
C ASP A 48 12.03 1.67 -6.05
N LYS A 49 11.60 2.22 -7.19
CA LYS A 49 10.66 3.35 -7.21
C LYS A 49 9.33 3.02 -6.53
N LEU A 50 8.78 1.83 -6.77
CA LEU A 50 7.52 1.41 -6.15
C LEU A 50 7.66 1.22 -4.63
N ILE A 51 8.86 0.89 -4.14
CA ILE A 51 9.16 0.83 -2.70
C ILE A 51 9.19 2.26 -2.13
N ASP A 52 9.86 3.20 -2.79
CA ASP A 52 9.89 4.60 -2.36
C ASP A 52 8.49 5.22 -2.31
N ASP A 53 7.68 4.99 -3.35
CA ASP A 53 6.29 5.45 -3.41
C ASP A 53 5.46 4.84 -2.26
N GLN A 54 5.67 3.56 -1.94
CA GLN A 54 4.95 2.90 -0.85
C GLN A 54 5.39 3.38 0.53
N ASN A 55 6.67 3.67 0.71
CA ASN A 55 7.20 4.26 1.94
C ASN A 55 6.59 5.65 2.18
N ALA A 56 6.46 6.48 1.14
CA ALA A 56 5.81 7.78 1.24
C ALA A 56 4.33 7.68 1.69
N VAL A 57 3.57 6.72 1.13
CA VAL A 57 2.18 6.45 1.55
C VAL A 57 2.13 5.96 3.00
N SER A 58 3.08 5.11 3.41
CA SER A 58 3.18 4.62 4.79
C SER A 58 3.37 5.77 5.79
N GLU A 59 4.26 6.72 5.49
CA GLU A 59 4.49 7.90 6.33
C GLU A 59 3.27 8.84 6.40
N GLN A 60 2.55 9.00 5.28
CA GLN A 60 1.29 9.75 5.26
C GLN A 60 0.21 9.10 6.12
N LEU A 61 0.10 7.76 6.07
CA LEU A 61 -0.85 7.01 6.89
C LEU A 61 -0.51 7.09 8.38
N LYS A 62 0.77 6.93 8.74
CA LYS A 62 1.27 7.12 10.11
C LYS A 62 0.87 8.48 10.67
N THR A 63 1.18 9.55 9.91
CA THR A 63 0.81 10.92 10.26
C THR A 63 -0.70 11.08 10.42
N SER A 64 -1.49 10.52 9.50
CA SER A 64 -2.96 10.59 9.55
C SER A 64 -3.56 9.84 10.74
N CYS A 65 -2.89 8.80 11.22
CA CYS A 65 -3.28 8.01 12.37
C CYS A 65 -2.69 8.53 13.70
N GLY A 66 -1.91 9.62 13.68
CA GLY A 66 -1.25 10.16 14.87
C GLY A 66 -0.14 9.27 15.42
N LEU A 67 0.42 8.39 14.58
CA LEU A 67 1.53 7.51 14.89
C LEU A 67 2.82 8.20 14.41
N ASN A 68 3.59 8.76 15.32
CA ASN A 68 4.89 9.39 15.04
C ASN A 68 6.03 8.50 15.56
#